data_AF-A0A2J0JII2-F1
#
_entry.id   AF-A0A2J0JII2-F1
#
_cell.length_a   1.000
_cell.length_b   1.000
_cell.length_c   1.000
_cell.angle_alpha   90.00
_cell.angle_beta   90.00
_cell.angle_gamma   90.00
#
_symmetry.space_group_name_H-M   'P 1'
#
loop_
_entity.id
_entity.type
_entity.pdbx_description
1 polymer ?
#
loop_
_entity_poly.entity_id
_entity_poly.type
_entity_poly.pdbx_seq_one_letter_code
_entity_poly.pdbx_strand_id
1 'polypeptide(L)'
;MFFNLKIKMTKKNNFEKGISIISILILGFILILVLSYFKISVRSVIESPEAQDNITYVGGGTRNLWNDYLEKPASYLWNDIFIDIFWASFVDNMERIRDGKPTDYENSAPTLNK
;
A
#
# COMPACT_ATOMS: atom_id res chain seq x y z
N MET A 1 -60.23 7.03 12.42
CA MET A 1 -59.40 7.18 11.21
C MET A 1 -58.01 6.69 11.57
N PHE A 2 -57.64 5.47 11.18
CA PHE A 2 -56.37 4.85 11.57
C PHE A 2 -55.31 5.15 10.50
N PHE A 3 -54.27 5.91 10.87
CA PHE A 3 -53.13 6.19 9.99
C PHE A 3 -52.27 4.94 9.84
N ASN A 4 -52.20 4.42 8.62
CA ASN A 4 -51.35 3.29 8.26
C ASN A 4 -49.94 3.83 7.93
N LEU A 5 -49.02 3.72 8.90
CA LEU A 5 -47.64 4.16 8.73
C LEU A 5 -46.83 3.05 8.04
N LYS A 6 -46.75 3.12 6.70
CA LYS A 6 -45.90 2.22 5.91
C LYS A 6 -44.42 2.56 6.18
N ILE A 7 -43.75 1.77 7.00
CA ILE A 7 -42.32 1.92 7.29
C ILE A 7 -41.54 1.71 5.99
N LYS A 8 -40.87 2.77 5.51
CA LYS A 8 -39.94 2.71 4.37
C LYS A 8 -38.66 2.05 4.85
N MET A 9 -38.50 0.76 4.55
CA MET A 9 -37.26 0.03 4.80
C MET A 9 -36.17 0.53 3.86
N THR A 10 -35.27 1.38 4.37
CA THR A 10 -34.07 1.80 3.67
C THR A 10 -33.13 0.61 3.55
N LYS A 11 -32.84 0.15 2.33
CA LYS A 11 -31.81 -0.88 2.10
C LYS A 11 -30.47 -0.36 2.61
N LYS A 12 -29.92 -1.03 3.61
CA LYS A 12 -28.54 -0.85 4.06
C LYS A 12 -27.63 -1.38 2.96
N ASN A 13 -26.87 -0.50 2.32
CA ASN A 13 -25.85 -0.90 1.37
C ASN A 13 -24.75 -1.63 2.14
N ASN A 14 -24.71 -2.96 2.02
CA ASN A 14 -23.58 -3.74 2.47
C ASN A 14 -22.43 -3.43 1.52
N PHE A 15 -21.63 -2.42 1.85
CA PHE A 15 -20.34 -2.21 1.22
C PHE A 15 -19.48 -3.40 1.63
N GLU A 16 -19.49 -4.45 0.81
CA GLU A 16 -18.55 -5.56 0.94
C GLU A 16 -17.16 -4.96 0.80
N LYS A 17 -16.51 -4.71 1.95
CA LYS A 17 -15.13 -4.28 2.01
C LYS A 17 -14.29 -5.44 1.47
N GLY A 18 -14.09 -5.47 0.16
CA GLY A 18 -13.06 -6.29 -0.46
C GLY A 18 -11.73 -6.04 0.24
N ILE A 19 -10.91 -7.08 0.36
CA ILE A 19 -9.58 -6.95 0.96
C ILE A 19 -8.79 -5.96 0.09
N SER A 20 -8.44 -4.81 0.67
CA SER A 20 -7.64 -3.81 -0.04
C SER A 20 -6.23 -4.36 -0.29
N ILE A 21 -5.67 -4.10 -1.47
CA ILE A 21 -4.30 -4.52 -1.84
C ILE A 21 -3.29 -4.01 -0.80
N ILE A 22 -3.50 -2.82 -0.26
CA ILE A 22 -2.70 -2.23 0.81
C ILE A 22 -2.78 -3.07 2.10
N SER A 23 -3.96 -3.58 2.44
CA SER A 23 -4.13 -4.46 3.61
C SER A 23 -3.37 -5.78 3.43
N ILE A 24 -3.29 -6.30 2.21
CA ILE A 24 -2.51 -7.52 1.89
C ILE A 24 -1.01 -7.25 2.03
N LEU A 25 -0.52 -6.11 1.52
CA LEU A 25 0.90 -5.73 1.62
C LEU A 25 1.34 -5.53 3.08
N ILE A 26 0.53 -4.82 3.88
CA ILE A 26 0.79 -4.62 5.31
C ILE A 26 0.78 -5.97 6.04
N LEU A 27 -0.18 -6.84 5.74
CA LEU A 27 -0.27 -8.16 6.34
C LEU A 27 0.94 -9.05 5.98
N GLY A 28 1.40 -8.99 4.72
CA GLY A 28 2.62 -9.67 4.27
C GLY A 28 3.88 -9.15 4.98
N PHE A 29 4.00 -7.83 5.16
CA PHE A 29 5.10 -7.23 5.91
C PHE A 29 5.11 -7.68 7.38
N ILE A 30 3.95 -7.66 8.05
CA ILE A 30 3.80 -8.15 9.42
C ILE A 30 4.16 -9.64 9.53
N LEU A 31 3.72 -10.46 8.57
CA LEU A 31 4.05 -11.89 8.54
C LEU A 31 5.57 -12.13 8.47
N ILE A 32 6.28 -11.39 7.62
CA ILE A 32 7.74 -11.46 7.50
C ILE A 32 8.42 -11.08 8.82
N LEU A 33 7.95 -10.03 9.51
CA LEU A 33 8.46 -9.64 10.82
C LEU A 33 8.25 -10.74 11.88
N VAL A 34 7.08 -11.37 11.89
CA VAL A 34 6.77 -12.47 12.82
C VAL A 34 7.66 -13.68 12.55
N LEU A 35 7.84 -14.08 11.29
CA LEU A 35 8.75 -15.19 10.93
C LEU A 35 10.20 -14.90 11.32
N SER A 36 10.65 -13.65 11.11
CA SER A 36 11.98 -13.19 11.52
C SER A 36 12.18 -13.25 13.04
N TYR A 37 11.17 -12.88 13.83
CA TYR A 37 11.19 -12.99 15.29
C TYR A 37 11.39 -14.43 15.77
N PHE A 38 10.76 -15.41 15.11
CA PHE A 38 10.91 -16.83 15.42
C PHE A 38 12.23 -17.45 14.92
N LYS A 39 13.15 -16.65 14.35
CA LYS A 39 14.37 -17.11 13.67
C LYS A 39 14.09 -18.13 12.57
N ILE A 40 12.87 -18.16 12.04
CA ILE A 40 12.55 -18.93 10.85
C ILE A 40 13.17 -18.19 9.69
N SER A 41 14.19 -18.80 9.12
CA SER A 41 14.84 -18.32 7.92
C SER A 41 13.82 -18.36 6.78
N VAL A 42 13.26 -17.21 6.40
CA VAL A 42 12.40 -17.10 5.20
C VAL A 42 13.14 -17.68 4.00
N ARG A 43 14.47 -17.50 3.95
CA ARG A 43 15.39 -18.10 2.99
C ARG A 43 15.32 -19.63 2.97
N SER A 44 15.32 -20.31 4.12
CA SER A 44 15.28 -21.78 4.14
C SER A 44 13.94 -22.34 3.67
N VAL A 45 12.86 -21.57 3.81
CA VAL A 45 11.53 -21.96 3.32
C VAL A 45 11.44 -21.82 1.80
N ILE A 46 11.97 -20.73 1.23
CA ILE A 46 11.96 -20.52 -0.24
C ILE A 46 13.02 -21.35 -0.98
N GLU A 47 14.10 -21.77 -0.30
CA GLU A 47 15.14 -22.63 -0.87
C GLU A 47 14.75 -24.12 -0.85
N SER A 48 13.63 -24.51 -0.22
CA SER A 48 13.17 -25.90 -0.19
C SER A 48 12.85 -26.43 -1.60
N PRO A 49 13.10 -27.72 -1.89
CA PRO A 49 12.81 -28.30 -3.20
C PRO A 49 11.35 -28.09 -3.63
N GLU A 50 10.42 -28.22 -2.70
CA GLU A 50 8.98 -28.09 -2.94
C GLU A 50 8.56 -26.64 -3.19
N ALA A 51 9.18 -25.69 -2.48
CA ALA A 51 8.97 -24.27 -2.73
C ALA A 51 9.56 -23.88 -4.09
N GLN A 52 10.78 -24.33 -4.41
CA GLN A 52 11.43 -24.02 -5.68
C GLN A 52 10.71 -24.65 -6.88
N ASP A 53 10.18 -25.87 -6.78
CA ASP A 53 9.41 -26.50 -7.86
C ASP A 53 8.11 -25.73 -8.13
N ASN A 54 7.37 -25.35 -7.09
CA ASN A 54 6.14 -24.57 -7.25
C ASN A 54 6.40 -23.14 -7.75
N ILE A 55 7.46 -22.49 -7.24
CA ILE A 55 7.89 -21.17 -7.70
C ILE A 55 8.38 -21.24 -9.15
N THR A 56 9.07 -22.30 -9.56
CA THR A 56 9.53 -22.47 -10.95
C THR A 56 8.34 -22.70 -11.89
N TYR A 57 7.40 -23.56 -11.49
CA TYR A 57 6.20 -23.88 -12.28
C TYR A 57 5.31 -22.66 -12.53
N VAL A 58 5.06 -21.85 -11.48
CA VAL A 58 4.24 -20.63 -11.59
C VAL A 58 5.07 -19.43 -12.09
N GLY A 59 6.34 -19.39 -11.72
CA GLY A 59 7.24 -18.27 -11.95
C GLY A 59 7.62 -18.06 -13.41
N GLY A 60 7.66 -19.09 -14.25
CA GLY A 60 7.91 -18.91 -15.69
C GLY A 60 6.85 -18.03 -16.36
N GLY A 61 5.57 -18.28 -16.07
CA GLY A 61 4.46 -17.48 -16.61
C GLY A 61 4.32 -16.12 -15.94
N THR A 62 4.45 -16.08 -14.60
CA THR A 62 4.35 -14.83 -13.83
C THR A 62 5.49 -13.86 -14.12
N ARG A 63 6.72 -14.35 -14.33
CA ARG A 63 7.89 -13.51 -14.66
C ARG A 63 7.73 -12.87 -16.05
N ASN A 64 7.17 -13.59 -17.02
CA ASN A 64 6.87 -13.02 -18.34
C ASN A 64 5.77 -11.96 -18.25
N LEU A 65 4.66 -12.23 -17.56
CA LEU A 65 3.60 -11.23 -17.37
C LEU A 65 4.12 -9.98 -16.66
N TRP A 66 4.97 -10.16 -15.64
CA TRP A 66 5.57 -9.06 -14.91
C TRP A 66 6.46 -8.21 -15.81
N ASN A 67 7.46 -8.82 -16.46
CA ASN A 67 8.42 -8.10 -17.31
C ASN A 67 7.72 -7.45 -18.52
N ASP A 68 6.78 -8.15 -19.17
CA ASP A 68 6.19 -7.68 -20.42
C ASP A 68 5.08 -6.64 -20.21
N TYR A 69 4.36 -6.69 -19.08
CA TYR A 69 3.16 -5.86 -18.88
C TYR A 69 3.15 -5.01 -17.62
N LEU A 70 3.73 -5.48 -16.51
CA LEU A 70 3.57 -4.82 -15.20
C LEU A 70 4.81 -4.04 -14.77
N GLU A 71 6.00 -4.40 -15.23
CA GLU A 71 7.26 -3.79 -14.83
C GLU A 71 7.27 -2.28 -15.13
N LYS A 72 6.90 -1.91 -16.36
CA LYS A 72 6.89 -0.51 -16.78
C LYS A 72 5.86 0.35 -16.04
N PRO A 73 4.57 -0.02 -15.93
CA PRO A 73 3.63 0.77 -15.14
C PRO A 73 3.94 0.75 -13.65
N ALA A 74 4.43 -0.37 -13.09
CA ALA A 74 4.81 -0.45 -11.68
C ALA A 74 6.03 0.44 -11.37
N SER A 75 7.05 0.45 -12.23
CA SER A 75 8.22 1.31 -12.07
C SER A 75 7.87 2.79 -12.20
N TYR A 76 6.97 3.16 -13.11
CA TYR A 76 6.44 4.53 -13.21
C TYR A 76 5.71 4.95 -11.94
N LEU A 77 4.75 4.13 -11.47
CA LEU A 77 4.00 4.44 -10.24
C LEU A 77 4.90 4.49 -9.01
N TRP A 78 5.91 3.62 -8.94
CA TRP A 78 6.81 3.58 -7.80
C TRP A 78 7.80 4.74 -7.82
N ASN A 79 8.57 4.91 -8.89
CA ASN A 79 9.64 5.91 -8.93
C ASN A 79 9.05 7.31 -9.13
N ASP A 80 8.28 7.51 -10.19
CA ASP A 80 7.89 8.85 -10.62
C ASP A 80 6.73 9.43 -9.80
N ILE A 81 5.85 8.57 -9.26
CA ILE A 81 4.72 9.03 -8.45
C ILE A 81 5.03 8.89 -6.97
N PHE A 82 5.29 7.68 -6.49
CA PHE A 82 5.43 7.46 -5.06
C PHE A 82 6.72 8.05 -4.50
N ILE A 83 7.87 7.78 -5.12
CA ILE A 83 9.16 8.31 -4.64
C ILE A 83 9.26 9.81 -4.89
N ASP A 84 9.12 10.24 -6.15
CA ASP A 84 9.41 11.63 -6.52
C ASP A 84 8.37 12.63 -6.00
N ILE A 85 7.08 12.30 -6.05
CA ILE A 85 6.03 13.25 -5.64
C ILE A 85 5.77 13.14 -4.14
N PHE A 86 5.53 11.93 -3.64
CA PHE A 86 5.09 11.77 -2.26
C PHE A 86 6.26 11.65 -1.28
N TRP A 87 7.17 10.70 -1.49
CA TRP A 87 8.19 10.34 -0.50
C TRP A 87 9.25 11.42 -0.35
N ALA A 88 9.75 11.98 -1.45
CA ALA A 88 10.72 13.06 -1.42
C ALA A 88 10.16 14.30 -0.71
N SER A 89 8.95 14.75 -1.10
CA SER A 89 8.29 15.89 -0.45
C SER A 89 8.03 15.64 1.05
N PHE A 90 7.64 14.42 1.43
CA PHE A 90 7.46 14.04 2.83
C PHE A 90 8.77 14.13 3.61
N VAL A 91 9.85 13.52 3.12
CA VAL A 91 11.16 13.52 3.79
C VAL A 91 11.68 14.94 3.93
N ASP A 92 11.67 15.74 2.86
CA ASP A 92 12.13 17.13 2.87
C ASP A 92 11.40 17.98 3.93
N ASN A 93 10.07 17.84 4.03
CA ASN A 93 9.30 18.56 5.03
C ASN A 93 9.59 18.06 6.46
N MET A 94 9.83 16.76 6.65
CA MET A 94 10.25 16.22 7.95
C MET A 94 11.63 16.71 8.37
N GLU A 95 12.58 16.81 7.44
CA GLU A 95 13.90 17.38 7.71
C GLU A 95 13.82 18.87 8.06
N ARG A 96 12.95 19.62 7.39
CA ARG A 96 12.70 21.02 7.73
C ARG A 96 12.13 21.18 9.14
N ILE A 97 11.16 20.36 9.53
CA ILE A 97 10.62 20.36 10.90
C ILE A 97 11.72 20.07 11.92
N ARG A 98 12.55 19.05 11.67
CA ARG A 98 13.71 18.71 12.52
C ARG A 98 14.67 19.88 12.67
N ASP A 99 14.94 20.58 11.58
CA ASP A 99 15.88 21.71 11.52
C ASP A 99 15.27 23.05 11.95
N GLY A 100 13.98 23.09 12.32
CA GLY A 100 13.26 24.31 12.69
C GLY A 100 13.00 25.28 11.53
N LYS A 101 12.96 24.78 10.29
CA LYS A 101 12.68 25.54 9.07
C LYS A 101 11.20 25.43 8.67
N PRO A 102 10.62 26.46 8.05
CA PRO A 102 9.24 26.40 7.60
C PRO A 102 9.05 25.38 6.47
N THR A 103 7.99 24.60 6.58
CA THR A 103 7.53 23.62 5.59
C THR A 103 7.02 24.30 4.32
N ASP A 104 6.87 23.55 3.24
CA ASP A 104 6.31 24.09 2.00
C ASP A 104 4.86 24.56 2.17
N TYR A 105 4.12 23.94 3.09
CA TYR A 105 2.78 24.37 3.49
C TYR A 105 2.77 25.73 4.18
N GLU A 106 3.71 25.96 5.09
CA GLU A 106 3.84 27.24 5.80
C GLU A 106 4.31 28.35 4.86
N ASN A 107 5.20 28.04 3.91
CA ASN A 107 5.65 28.99 2.90
C ASN A 107 4.56 29.33 1.87
N SER A 108 3.66 28.39 1.59
CA SER A 108 2.55 28.57 0.64
C SER A 108 1.26 29.09 1.29
N ALA A 109 1.24 29.25 2.61
CA ALA A 109 0.07 29.71 3.33
C ALA A 109 -0.19 31.20 3.01
N PRO A 110 -1.44 31.60 2.73
CA PRO A 110 -1.77 33.00 2.51
C PRO A 110 -1.53 33.79 3.80
N THR A 111 -0.75 34.87 3.72
CA THR A 111 -0.55 35.77 4.85
C THR A 111 -1.84 36.54 5.13
N LEU A 112 -2.42 36.34 6.31
CA LEU A 112 -3.52 37.17 6.78
C LEU A 112 -2.95 38.55 7.13
N ASN A 113 -2.99 39.48 6.18
CA ASN A 113 -2.71 40.89 6.44
C ASN A 113 -3.78 41.39 7.43
N LYS A 114 -3.36 41.79 8.63
CA LYS A 114 -4.21 42.42 9.64
C LYS A 114 -4.34 43.92 9.39
#